data_AF-A9PIP4-F1
#
_entry.id   AF-A9PIP4-F1
#
_cell.length_a   1.000
_cell.length_b   1.000
_cell.length_c   1.000
_cell.angle_alpha   90.00
_cell.angle_beta   90.00
_cell.angle_gamma   90.00
#
_symmetry.space_group_name_H-M   'P 1'
#
loop_
_entity.id
_entity.type
_entity.pdbx_description
1 polymer ?
#
loop_
_entity_poly.entity_id
_entity_poly.type
_entity_poly.pdbx_seq_one_letter_code
_entity_poly.pdbx_strand_id
1 'polypeptide(L)'
;MIHFLLLSVSIATLCVRAHDHVAERPDRTGCFDYFLQKDGCVYGSADAPCKEKTGKTSTSCNAFRIDPASEAAQKQTVLQAAPENHGRLARRYDTTIPTLAVAGGNGICGFYNSTTTSGVCLWSGEGWVDSRHEPISGWLNGTRVGNCNKHVYIQRQGQPETVQYAPVLDGCGFNTVTPDVGCFQVWMTIDLFDKFNPTPEQRRKFQIDDTFTWDFVGGEGGNPV
;
A
#
# COMPACT_ATOMS: atom_id res chain seq x y z
N MET A 1 -36.67 21.53 62.85
CA MET A 1 -36.94 22.01 61.48
C MET A 1 -36.19 23.32 61.36
N ILE A 2 -35.13 23.48 60.57
CA ILE A 2 -34.96 23.18 59.14
C ILE A 2 -33.51 22.73 58.88
N HIS A 3 -33.39 21.81 57.92
CA HIS A 3 -32.17 21.10 57.51
C HIS A 3 -31.10 21.96 56.82
N PHE A 4 -29.85 21.53 57.01
CA PHE A 4 -28.68 21.75 56.17
C PHE A 4 -28.96 21.43 54.70
N LEU A 5 -28.51 22.28 53.77
CA LEU A 5 -28.23 21.92 52.38
C LEU A 5 -27.04 22.75 51.89
N LEU A 6 -25.84 22.26 52.20
CA LEU A 6 -24.61 22.63 51.49
C LEU A 6 -24.68 21.97 50.11
N LEU A 7 -24.95 22.77 49.06
CA LEU A 7 -24.73 22.32 47.69
C LEU A 7 -23.23 22.23 47.43
N SER A 8 -22.68 21.02 47.50
CA SER A 8 -21.38 20.68 46.94
C SER A 8 -21.46 20.69 45.41
N VAL A 9 -20.94 21.74 44.79
CA VAL A 9 -20.71 21.75 43.33
C VAL A 9 -19.44 20.94 43.07
N SER A 10 -19.61 19.66 42.77
CA SER A 10 -18.52 18.83 42.23
C SER A 10 -18.26 19.26 40.80
N ILE A 11 -17.25 20.10 40.59
CA ILE A 11 -16.69 20.35 39.26
C ILE A 11 -15.96 19.05 38.87
N ALA A 12 -16.63 18.21 38.10
CA ALA A 12 -15.97 17.12 37.40
C ALA A 12 -15.03 17.74 36.37
N THR A 13 -13.74 17.81 36.71
CA THR A 13 -12.69 18.14 35.76
C THR A 13 -12.69 17.04 34.69
N LEU A 14 -13.36 17.30 33.56
CA LEU A 14 -13.14 16.52 32.35
C LEU A 14 -11.67 16.69 31.98
N CYS A 15 -10.86 15.65 32.22
CA CYS A 15 -9.66 15.44 31.44
C CYS A 15 -10.12 15.15 30.00
N VAL A 16 -10.36 16.19 29.22
CA VAL A 16 -10.31 16.09 27.77
C VAL A 16 -8.87 15.67 27.48
N ARG A 17 -8.67 14.38 27.16
CA ARG A 17 -7.45 13.96 26.48
C ARG A 17 -7.38 14.86 25.26
N ALA A 18 -6.38 15.74 25.21
CA ALA A 18 -5.95 16.31 23.97
C ALA A 18 -5.76 15.11 23.04
N HIS A 19 -6.65 14.96 22.06
CA HIS A 19 -6.28 14.22 20.87
C HIS A 19 -5.06 14.97 20.38
N ASP A 20 -3.89 14.32 20.48
CA ASP A 20 -2.71 14.77 19.78
C ASP A 20 -3.15 14.93 18.33
N HIS A 21 -3.40 16.17 17.92
CA HIS A 21 -3.35 16.54 16.53
C HIS A 21 -1.91 16.25 16.14
N VAL A 22 -1.67 15.03 15.64
CA VAL A 22 -0.48 14.71 14.88
C VAL A 22 -0.40 15.83 13.85
N ALA A 23 0.56 16.73 14.04
CA ALA A 23 0.78 17.83 13.12
C ALA A 23 0.95 17.21 11.74
N GLU A 24 -0.04 17.45 10.89
CA GLU A 24 -0.07 16.95 9.52
C GLU A 24 1.18 17.50 8.84
N ARG A 25 2.17 16.65 8.59
CA ARG A 25 3.28 17.08 7.74
C ARG A 25 2.68 17.29 6.35
N PRO A 26 2.79 18.50 5.76
CA PRO A 26 2.10 18.85 4.52
C PRO A 26 2.33 17.88 3.35
N ASP A 27 3.37 17.05 3.43
CA ASP A 27 3.85 16.21 2.33
C ASP A 27 3.58 14.71 2.49
N ARG A 28 3.06 14.25 3.64
CA ARG A 28 2.83 12.81 3.87
C ARG A 28 1.50 12.38 3.28
N THR A 29 1.46 11.30 2.52
CA THR A 29 0.20 10.78 1.95
C THR A 29 -0.46 9.78 2.90
N GLY A 30 -1.74 9.48 2.75
CA GLY A 30 -2.42 8.55 3.67
C GLY A 30 -1.85 7.14 3.60
N CYS A 31 -1.38 6.68 2.43
CA CYS A 31 -0.66 5.42 2.34
C CYS A 31 0.70 5.44 3.02
N PHE A 32 1.41 6.57 2.97
CA PHE A 32 2.64 6.74 3.74
C PHE A 32 2.36 6.59 5.24
N ASP A 33 1.34 7.27 5.75
CA ASP A 33 1.01 7.21 7.18
C ASP A 33 0.48 5.83 7.59
N TYR A 34 -0.31 5.17 6.73
CA TYR A 34 -0.78 3.80 6.93
C TYR A 34 0.40 2.83 7.13
N PHE A 35 1.39 2.83 6.24
CA PHE A 35 2.55 1.95 6.35
C PHE A 35 3.48 2.35 7.49
N LEU A 36 3.66 3.65 7.74
CA LEU A 36 4.43 4.11 8.89
C LEU A 36 3.81 3.63 10.21
N GLN A 37 2.48 3.64 10.34
CA GLN A 37 1.80 3.14 11.51
C GLN A 37 1.83 1.61 11.60
N LYS A 38 1.58 0.93 10.48
CA LYS A 38 1.47 -0.54 10.41
C LYS A 38 2.82 -1.23 10.59
N ASP A 39 3.83 -0.78 9.85
CA ASP A 39 5.12 -1.46 9.71
C ASP A 39 6.28 -0.68 10.36
N GLY A 40 6.04 0.56 10.81
CA GLY A 40 7.07 1.42 11.37
C GLY A 40 8.00 2.05 10.32
N CYS A 41 7.72 1.80 9.03
CA CYS A 41 8.51 2.28 7.89
C CYS A 41 7.67 2.26 6.61
N VAL A 42 8.19 2.87 5.54
CA VAL A 42 7.55 2.92 4.23
C VAL A 42 8.58 2.53 3.16
N TYR A 43 8.25 1.54 2.34
CA TYR A 43 9.11 1.14 1.23
C TYR A 43 9.18 2.23 0.16
N GLY A 44 10.37 2.43 -0.41
CA GLY A 44 10.65 3.49 -1.38
C GLY A 44 10.67 4.92 -0.81
N SER A 45 10.47 5.10 0.50
CA SER A 45 10.53 6.43 1.13
C SER A 45 11.94 6.81 1.57
N ALA A 46 12.33 8.06 1.32
CA ALA A 46 13.54 8.66 1.90
C ALA A 46 13.37 9.09 3.37
N ASP A 47 12.14 9.43 3.80
CA ASP A 47 11.86 9.98 5.13
C ASP A 47 11.70 8.92 6.22
N ALA A 48 11.22 7.74 5.84
CA ALA A 48 11.04 6.60 6.74
C ALA A 48 11.35 5.27 6.03
N PRO A 49 12.55 5.11 5.47
CA PRO A 49 12.89 3.93 4.69
C PRO A 49 12.79 2.66 5.54
N CYS A 50 12.12 1.64 5.01
CA CYS A 50 12.26 0.29 5.56
C CYS A 50 13.70 -0.18 5.38
N LYS A 51 14.40 -0.45 6.49
CA LYS A 51 15.76 -1.01 6.43
C LYS A 51 15.70 -2.36 5.72
N GLU A 52 16.52 -2.53 4.70
CA GLU A 52 16.80 -3.88 4.21
C GLU A 52 17.30 -4.70 5.40
N LYS A 53 16.61 -5.77 5.77
CA LYS A 53 17.19 -6.77 6.66
C LYS A 53 18.33 -7.43 5.88
N THR A 54 19.52 -6.84 5.94
CA THR A 54 20.77 -7.49 5.54
C THR A 54 20.78 -8.83 6.25
N GLY A 55 20.80 -9.94 5.51
CA GLY A 55 20.59 -11.29 6.02
C GLY A 55 21.28 -11.54 7.35
N LYS A 56 20.52 -11.45 8.43
CA LYS A 56 20.79 -12.10 9.71
C LYS A 56 19.47 -12.63 10.19
N THR A 57 19.43 -13.97 10.26
CA THR A 57 18.41 -14.82 10.87
C THR A 57 17.48 -14.06 11.80
N SER A 58 16.20 -14.07 11.44
CA SER A 58 15.08 -13.72 12.30
C SER A 58 15.35 -14.26 13.72
N THR A 59 15.69 -13.38 14.65
CA THR A 59 15.35 -13.64 16.04
C THR A 59 13.85 -13.45 16.10
N SER A 60 13.15 -14.56 15.86
CA SER A 60 11.73 -14.74 16.10
C SER A 60 11.32 -13.94 17.33
N CYS A 61 10.31 -13.09 17.17
CA CYS A 61 9.50 -12.62 18.30
C CYS A 61 9.22 -13.84 19.19
N ASN A 62 9.37 -13.69 20.51
CA ASN A 62 9.18 -14.78 21.47
C ASN A 62 7.80 -15.43 21.24
N ALA A 63 7.78 -16.55 20.51
CA ALA A 63 6.61 -17.39 20.40
C ALA A 63 6.45 -18.09 21.75
N PHE A 64 5.25 -18.00 22.32
CA PHE A 64 4.89 -18.76 23.51
C PHE A 64 5.25 -20.24 23.28
N ARG A 65 6.00 -20.82 24.23
CA ARG A 65 6.43 -22.22 24.18
C ARG A 65 5.19 -23.11 24.20
N ILE A 66 4.86 -23.76 23.09
CA ILE A 66 3.89 -24.85 23.07
C ILE A 66 4.62 -26.14 23.45
N ASP A 67 4.05 -26.88 24.39
CA ASP A 67 4.52 -28.19 24.84
C ASP A 67 4.48 -29.20 23.67
N PRO A 68 5.61 -29.85 23.32
CA PRO A 68 5.68 -30.81 22.21
C PRO A 68 4.87 -32.10 22.40
N ALA A 69 4.21 -32.29 23.55
CA ALA A 69 3.38 -33.47 23.81
C ALA A 69 1.90 -33.34 23.43
N SER A 70 1.43 -32.20 22.90
CA SER A 70 0.00 -32.03 22.58
C SER A 70 -0.36 -32.54 21.17
N GLU A 71 -1.45 -33.31 21.04
CA GLU A 71 -2.00 -33.82 19.76
C GLU A 71 -2.33 -32.70 18.74
N ALA A 72 -2.43 -31.44 19.20
CA ALA A 72 -2.60 -30.28 18.32
C ALA A 72 -1.37 -30.00 17.43
N ALA A 73 -0.17 -30.44 17.82
CA ALA A 73 1.07 -30.21 17.08
C ALA A 73 1.19 -31.04 15.78
N GLN A 74 0.48 -32.16 15.65
CA GLN A 74 0.64 -33.05 14.49
C GLN A 74 -0.26 -32.70 13.30
N LYS A 75 -1.32 -31.90 13.51
CA LYS A 75 -2.23 -31.49 12.41
C LYS A 75 -1.73 -30.28 11.61
N GLN A 76 -0.73 -29.56 12.12
CA GLN A 76 -0.21 -28.34 11.49
C GLN A 76 0.97 -28.59 10.55
N THR A 77 1.63 -29.75 10.65
CA THR A 77 2.80 -30.13 9.84
C THR A 77 2.47 -30.41 8.37
N VAL A 78 1.19 -30.59 8.00
CA VAL A 78 0.77 -30.89 6.61
C VAL A 78 0.39 -29.61 5.83
N LEU A 79 0.14 -28.49 6.51
CA LEU A 79 -0.22 -27.21 5.87
C LEU A 79 0.96 -26.24 5.69
N GLN A 80 2.14 -26.55 6.26
CA GLN A 80 3.36 -25.74 6.16
C GLN A 80 4.39 -26.31 5.18
N ALA A 81 3.97 -27.18 4.26
CA ALA A 81 4.82 -27.74 3.21
C ALA A 81 4.90 -26.86 1.94
N ALA A 82 4.74 -25.54 2.06
CA ALA A 82 5.24 -24.61 1.06
C ALA A 82 6.60 -24.11 1.56
N PRO A 83 7.71 -24.35 0.85
CA PRO A 83 9.00 -23.89 1.29
C PRO A 83 9.01 -22.36 1.27
N GLU A 84 9.06 -21.75 2.46
CA GLU A 84 9.47 -20.36 2.61
C GLU A 84 10.90 -20.25 2.08
N ASN A 85 11.01 -19.81 0.83
CA ASN A 85 12.27 -19.58 0.17
C ASN A 85 12.91 -18.33 0.78
N HIS A 86 13.63 -18.52 1.88
CA HIS A 86 14.41 -17.52 2.62
C HIS A 86 15.63 -16.99 1.84
N GLY A 87 15.37 -16.53 0.60
CA GLY A 87 16.32 -15.85 -0.28
C GLY A 87 15.66 -14.84 -1.22
N ARG A 88 14.32 -14.73 -1.25
CA ARG A 88 13.65 -13.72 -2.08
C ARG A 88 13.29 -12.51 -1.24
N LEU A 89 13.64 -11.32 -1.73
CA LEU A 89 13.32 -10.04 -1.11
C LEU A 89 11.80 -9.92 -0.89
N ALA A 90 11.31 -10.21 0.32
CA ALA A 90 9.92 -9.99 0.72
C ALA A 90 9.67 -8.49 1.00
N ARG A 91 9.94 -7.62 0.00
CA ARG A 91 10.01 -6.15 0.11
C ARG A 91 9.06 -5.44 -0.84
N ARG A 92 7.75 -5.73 -0.85
CA ARG A 92 6.92 -5.33 -1.99
C ARG A 92 5.44 -5.13 -1.62
N TYR A 93 4.75 -4.24 -2.35
CA TYR A 93 3.29 -4.14 -2.32
C TYR A 93 2.71 -5.16 -3.30
N ASP A 94 2.00 -6.16 -2.76
CA ASP A 94 1.31 -7.17 -3.56
C ASP A 94 -0.16 -6.77 -3.72
N THR A 95 -0.65 -6.71 -4.98
CA THR A 95 -2.05 -6.40 -5.24
C THR A 95 -2.95 -7.46 -4.63
N THR A 96 -4.04 -7.01 -4.00
CA THR A 96 -5.00 -7.91 -3.34
C THR A 96 -6.29 -8.10 -4.16
N ILE A 97 -6.41 -7.37 -5.28
CA ILE A 97 -7.49 -7.50 -6.26
C ILE A 97 -6.91 -7.46 -7.68
N PRO A 98 -7.68 -7.84 -8.72
CA PRO A 98 -7.23 -7.79 -10.11
C PRO A 98 -6.79 -6.38 -10.56
N THR A 99 -5.77 -6.37 -11.43
CA THR A 99 -5.27 -5.13 -12.03
C THR A 99 -5.97 -4.85 -13.36
N LEU A 100 -6.48 -3.63 -13.52
CA LEU A 100 -7.14 -3.16 -14.74
C LEU A 100 -6.24 -2.30 -15.62
N ALA A 101 -6.58 -2.22 -16.90
CA ALA A 101 -6.06 -1.19 -17.79
C ALA A 101 -6.92 0.09 -17.71
N VAL A 102 -6.30 1.26 -17.59
CA VAL A 102 -6.99 2.55 -17.51
C VAL A 102 -7.18 3.19 -18.88
N ALA A 103 -8.21 4.01 -19.07
CA ALA A 103 -8.54 4.60 -20.38
C ALA A 103 -7.64 5.79 -20.80
N GLY A 104 -6.96 6.45 -19.85
CA GLY A 104 -6.21 7.69 -20.12
C GLY A 104 -7.08 8.95 -20.09
N GLY A 105 -6.47 10.08 -20.42
CA GLY A 105 -7.10 11.40 -20.36
C GLY A 105 -6.39 12.35 -19.39
N ASN A 106 -7.12 13.34 -18.87
CA ASN A 106 -6.61 14.28 -17.87
C ASN A 106 -6.72 13.68 -16.46
N GLY A 107 -5.62 13.13 -15.97
CA GLY A 107 -5.50 12.58 -14.62
C GLY A 107 -4.94 13.58 -13.60
N ILE A 108 -4.71 13.10 -12.37
CA ILE A 108 -4.10 13.86 -11.27
C ILE A 108 -2.70 14.38 -11.64
N CYS A 109 -1.91 13.61 -12.38
CA CYS A 109 -0.54 14.02 -12.77
C CYS A 109 -0.48 14.71 -14.15
N GLY A 110 -1.63 14.94 -14.79
CA GLY A 110 -1.72 15.59 -16.10
C GLY A 110 -2.31 14.68 -17.18
N PHE A 111 -2.20 15.13 -18.44
CA PHE A 111 -2.71 14.40 -19.59
C PHE A 111 -1.81 13.23 -19.97
N TYR A 112 -2.39 12.06 -20.23
CA TYR A 112 -1.70 10.92 -20.83
C TYR A 112 -2.59 10.13 -21.79
N ASN A 113 -1.97 9.57 -22.84
CA ASN A 113 -2.64 8.63 -23.74
C ASN A 113 -2.28 7.20 -23.33
N SER A 114 -3.27 6.47 -22.81
CA SER A 114 -3.08 5.13 -22.26
C SER A 114 -2.62 4.09 -23.29
N THR A 115 -2.92 4.28 -24.58
CA THR A 115 -2.50 3.33 -25.63
C THR A 115 -1.08 3.56 -26.15
N THR A 116 -0.45 4.68 -25.79
CA THR A 116 0.90 5.02 -26.28
C THR A 116 1.88 5.39 -25.16
N THR A 117 1.42 5.43 -23.91
CA THR A 117 2.21 5.88 -22.76
C THR A 117 2.16 4.81 -21.67
N SER A 118 3.29 4.19 -21.35
CA SER A 118 3.43 3.33 -20.19
C SER A 118 3.33 4.13 -18.90
N GLY A 119 2.52 3.68 -17.96
CA GLY A 119 2.42 4.27 -16.64
C GLY A 119 1.49 3.49 -15.74
N VAL A 120 1.51 3.88 -14.47
CA VAL A 120 0.61 3.34 -13.45
C VAL A 120 -0.29 4.42 -12.90
N CYS A 121 -1.44 4.01 -12.37
CA CYS A 121 -2.17 4.81 -11.40
C CYS A 121 -2.16 4.11 -10.04
N LEU A 122 -2.02 4.91 -8.99
CA LEU A 122 -2.00 4.45 -7.61
C LEU A 122 -3.23 4.95 -6.87
N TRP A 123 -3.47 4.48 -5.65
CA TRP A 123 -4.73 4.78 -4.98
C TRP A 123 -4.86 6.28 -4.68
N SER A 124 -5.99 6.88 -5.05
CA SER A 124 -6.27 8.30 -4.82
C SER A 124 -6.69 8.63 -3.38
N GLY A 125 -7.03 7.61 -2.59
CA GLY A 125 -7.58 7.76 -1.25
C GLY A 125 -9.08 7.48 -1.22
N GLU A 126 -9.72 7.90 -0.13
CA GLU A 126 -11.12 7.56 0.17
C GLU A 126 -12.14 8.31 -0.71
N GLY A 127 -11.71 9.40 -1.37
CA GLY A 127 -12.54 10.16 -2.29
C GLY A 127 -12.59 9.60 -3.71
N TRP A 128 -13.55 10.12 -4.49
CA TRP A 128 -13.63 9.86 -5.93
C TRP A 128 -12.36 10.29 -6.68
N VAL A 129 -12.23 9.83 -7.93
CA VAL A 129 -11.00 9.73 -8.74
C VAL A 129 -10.06 10.94 -8.71
N ASP A 130 -10.55 12.17 -8.55
CA ASP A 130 -9.70 13.36 -8.49
C ASP A 130 -9.38 13.84 -7.05
N SER A 131 -10.21 13.50 -6.06
CA SER A 131 -10.05 13.74 -4.61
C SER A 131 -9.48 15.13 -4.28
N ARG A 132 -9.81 16.14 -5.08
CA ARG A 132 -9.21 17.50 -5.04
C ARG A 132 -9.47 18.25 -3.73
N HIS A 133 -10.33 17.72 -2.87
CA HIS A 133 -10.76 18.35 -1.63
C HIS A 133 -10.71 17.40 -0.43
N GLU A 134 -10.18 16.18 -0.62
CA GLU A 134 -10.14 15.19 0.46
C GLU A 134 -8.86 15.33 1.31
N PRO A 135 -8.99 15.36 2.64
CA PRO A 135 -7.83 15.44 3.52
C PRO A 135 -7.01 14.14 3.52
N ILE A 136 -7.65 12.99 3.28
CA ILE A 136 -7.01 11.68 3.30
C ILE A 136 -6.71 11.22 1.86
N SER A 137 -5.53 11.62 1.37
CA SER A 137 -4.96 11.09 0.12
C SER A 137 -4.60 9.60 0.24
N GLY A 138 -4.55 8.87 -0.87
CA GLY A 138 -3.93 7.55 -0.92
C GLY A 138 -2.41 7.64 -1.05
N TRP A 139 -1.86 7.17 -2.18
CA TRP A 139 -0.48 7.46 -2.58
C TRP A 139 -0.34 8.84 -3.24
N LEU A 140 -1.43 9.39 -3.73
CA LEU A 140 -1.54 10.74 -4.28
C LEU A 140 -3.02 11.15 -4.27
N ASN A 141 -3.31 12.42 -4.48
CA ASN A 141 -4.64 12.92 -4.86
C ASN A 141 -4.48 14.29 -5.54
N GLY A 142 -5.60 14.97 -5.83
CA GLY A 142 -5.57 16.29 -6.45
C GLY A 142 -4.87 17.41 -5.66
N THR A 143 -4.61 17.23 -4.36
CA THR A 143 -3.86 18.19 -3.52
C THR A 143 -2.46 17.72 -3.14
N ARG A 144 -2.22 16.40 -3.12
CA ARG A 144 -0.95 15.73 -2.81
C ARG A 144 -0.43 15.02 -4.05
N VAL A 145 0.24 15.77 -4.91
CA VAL A 145 0.79 15.31 -6.20
C VAL A 145 2.27 14.91 -6.12
N GLY A 146 2.86 14.85 -4.91
CA GLY A 146 4.30 14.64 -4.72
C GLY A 146 4.85 13.30 -5.23
N ASN A 147 3.98 12.33 -5.54
CA ASN A 147 4.36 11.05 -6.16
C ASN A 147 4.17 11.02 -7.69
N CYS A 148 3.61 12.07 -8.30
CA CYS A 148 3.50 12.16 -9.75
C CYS A 148 4.88 12.08 -10.42
N ASN A 149 4.96 11.32 -11.52
CA ASN A 149 6.17 11.07 -12.31
C ASN A 149 7.31 10.33 -11.56
N LYS A 150 7.15 10.00 -10.27
CA LYS A 150 8.03 9.02 -9.64
C LYS A 150 7.84 7.67 -10.33
N HIS A 151 8.93 6.91 -10.43
CA HIS A 151 8.90 5.61 -11.07
C HIS A 151 8.62 4.53 -10.05
N VAL A 152 7.85 3.54 -10.48
CA VAL A 152 7.70 2.26 -9.79
C VAL A 152 8.34 1.17 -10.64
N TYR A 153 8.78 0.09 -9.99
CA TYR A 153 8.85 -1.19 -10.68
C TYR A 153 7.53 -1.92 -10.45
N ILE A 154 7.14 -2.77 -11.40
CA ILE A 154 5.96 -3.62 -11.32
C ILE A 154 6.24 -4.93 -12.07
N GLN A 155 5.86 -6.06 -11.47
CA GLN A 155 6.04 -7.39 -12.04
C GLN A 155 4.87 -8.29 -11.69
N ARG A 156 4.60 -9.32 -12.50
CA ARG A 156 3.72 -10.43 -12.07
C ARG A 156 4.40 -11.14 -10.90
N GLN A 157 3.63 -11.46 -9.85
CA GLN A 157 4.19 -12.03 -8.64
C GLN A 157 4.87 -13.37 -8.93
N GLY A 158 6.15 -13.45 -8.56
CA GLY A 158 6.96 -14.64 -8.78
C GLY A 158 7.49 -14.85 -10.20
N GLN A 159 7.31 -13.87 -11.09
CA GLN A 159 7.83 -13.87 -12.46
C GLN A 159 8.79 -12.68 -12.65
N PRO A 160 10.03 -12.72 -12.11
CA PRO A 160 10.97 -11.60 -12.16
C PRO A 160 11.37 -11.18 -13.57
N GLU A 161 11.22 -12.06 -14.56
CA GLU A 161 11.41 -11.75 -15.98
C GLU A 161 10.36 -10.77 -16.55
N THR A 162 9.26 -10.53 -15.82
CA THR A 162 8.18 -9.63 -16.25
C THR A 162 8.35 -8.19 -15.77
N VAL A 163 9.42 -7.87 -15.01
CA VAL A 163 9.63 -6.53 -14.45
C VAL A 163 9.52 -5.45 -15.52
N GLN A 164 8.65 -4.47 -15.25
CA GLN A 164 8.53 -3.23 -15.98
C GLN A 164 8.82 -2.06 -15.04
N TYR A 165 9.28 -0.95 -15.60
CA TYR A 165 9.41 0.32 -14.90
C TYR A 165 8.50 1.34 -15.55
N ALA A 166 7.71 2.05 -14.74
CA ALA A 166 6.77 3.03 -15.27
C ALA A 166 6.56 4.20 -14.29
N PRO A 167 6.30 5.41 -14.81
CA PRO A 167 5.95 6.55 -13.97
C PRO A 167 4.53 6.41 -13.40
N VAL A 168 4.29 7.04 -12.26
CA VAL A 168 2.95 7.32 -11.74
C VAL A 168 2.33 8.46 -12.57
N LEU A 169 1.25 8.15 -13.29
CA LEU A 169 0.54 9.08 -14.18
C LEU A 169 -0.81 9.53 -13.63
N ASP A 170 -1.38 8.83 -12.66
CA ASP A 170 -2.72 9.14 -12.18
C ASP A 170 -3.03 8.59 -10.79
N GLY A 171 -4.16 9.00 -10.22
CA GLY A 171 -4.80 8.36 -9.08
C GLY A 171 -6.03 7.56 -9.49
N CYS A 172 -6.26 6.44 -8.83
CA CYS A 172 -7.37 5.52 -9.09
C CYS A 172 -8.10 5.17 -7.79
N GLY A 173 -9.42 5.03 -7.84
CA GLY A 173 -10.21 4.69 -6.65
C GLY A 173 -10.21 3.20 -6.28
N PHE A 174 -9.90 2.31 -7.23
CA PHE A 174 -9.87 0.84 -7.04
C PHE A 174 -11.14 0.22 -6.43
N ASN A 175 -12.27 0.94 -6.49
CA ASN A 175 -13.52 0.58 -5.81
C ASN A 175 -13.35 0.31 -4.31
N THR A 176 -12.40 0.97 -3.66
CA THR A 176 -12.17 0.86 -2.23
C THR A 176 -11.97 2.22 -1.58
N VAL A 177 -12.44 2.33 -0.35
CA VAL A 177 -12.19 3.46 0.55
C VAL A 177 -11.26 3.07 1.70
N THR A 178 -10.73 1.85 1.72
CA THR A 178 -9.94 1.35 2.85
C THR A 178 -8.44 1.29 2.49
N PRO A 179 -7.55 1.86 3.32
CA PRO A 179 -6.10 1.84 3.06
C PRO A 179 -5.48 0.45 2.96
N ASP A 180 -6.01 -0.54 3.69
CA ASP A 180 -5.52 -1.92 3.69
C ASP A 180 -5.73 -2.64 2.35
N VAL A 181 -6.66 -2.17 1.53
CA VAL A 181 -6.82 -2.59 0.14
C VAL A 181 -6.14 -1.59 -0.79
N GLY A 182 -6.52 -0.32 -0.71
CA GLY A 182 -6.14 0.71 -1.67
C GLY A 182 -4.62 0.90 -1.77
N CYS A 183 -3.91 0.96 -0.65
CA CYS A 183 -2.47 1.22 -0.64
C CYS A 183 -1.62 0.11 -1.26
N PHE A 184 -2.20 -1.06 -1.50
CA PHE A 184 -1.54 -2.18 -2.17
C PHE A 184 -1.82 -2.23 -3.66
N GLN A 185 -2.82 -1.51 -4.16
CA GLN A 185 -3.26 -1.65 -5.55
C GLN A 185 -2.50 -0.76 -6.52
N VAL A 186 -2.40 -1.28 -7.73
CA VAL A 186 -1.88 -0.59 -8.90
C VAL A 186 -2.71 -1.00 -10.12
N TRP A 187 -3.20 0.00 -10.87
CA TRP A 187 -3.67 -0.21 -12.25
C TRP A 187 -2.69 0.44 -13.22
N MET A 188 -2.78 0.06 -14.48
CA MET A 188 -1.77 0.38 -15.49
C MET A 188 -2.40 0.92 -16.76
N THR A 189 -1.63 1.63 -17.57
CA THR A 189 -2.08 2.02 -18.91
C THR A 189 -2.21 0.81 -19.83
N ILE A 190 -2.93 0.95 -20.95
CA ILE A 190 -3.09 -0.11 -21.96
C ILE A 190 -1.73 -0.51 -22.55
N ASP A 191 -0.85 0.47 -22.81
CA ASP A 191 0.51 0.22 -23.29
C ASP A 191 1.32 -0.65 -22.30
N LEU A 192 1.23 -0.36 -20.99
CA LEU A 192 1.91 -1.17 -19.98
C LEU A 192 1.23 -2.53 -19.77
N PHE A 193 -0.10 -2.59 -19.85
CA PHE A 193 -0.88 -3.81 -19.77
C PHE A 193 -0.47 -4.82 -20.85
N ASP A 194 -0.31 -4.39 -22.10
CA ASP A 194 0.10 -5.27 -23.19
C ASP A 194 1.54 -5.80 -23.04
N LYS A 195 2.43 -5.07 -22.35
CA LYS A 195 3.79 -5.54 -22.04
C LYS A 195 3.82 -6.73 -21.08
N PHE A 196 2.77 -6.91 -20.28
CA PHE A 196 2.60 -8.09 -19.44
C PHE A 196 2.02 -9.31 -20.19
N ASN A 197 1.95 -9.26 -21.52
CA ASN A 197 1.48 -10.33 -22.40
C ASN A 197 0.15 -10.95 -21.93
N PRO A 198 -0.93 -10.16 -21.86
CA PRO A 198 -2.22 -10.63 -21.36
C PRO A 198 -2.76 -11.76 -22.25
N THR A 199 -3.42 -12.73 -21.63
CA THR A 199 -4.15 -13.76 -22.40
C THR A 199 -5.25 -13.11 -23.25
N PRO A 200 -5.77 -13.81 -24.29
CA PRO A 200 -6.89 -13.28 -25.07
C PRO A 200 -8.13 -12.94 -24.22
N GLU A 201 -8.36 -13.64 -23.11
CA GLU A 201 -9.43 -13.31 -22.17
C GLU A 201 -9.13 -12.04 -21.37
N GLN A 202 -7.93 -11.94 -20.81
CA GLN A 202 -7.48 -10.77 -20.07
C GLN A 202 -7.55 -9.51 -20.95
N ARG A 203 -7.10 -9.61 -22.20
CA ARG A 203 -7.19 -8.51 -23.18
C ARG A 203 -8.62 -8.09 -23.47
N ARG A 204 -9.58 -9.03 -23.59
CA ARG A 204 -11.00 -8.69 -23.78
C ARG A 204 -11.61 -7.97 -22.58
N LYS A 205 -11.15 -8.29 -21.37
CA LYS A 205 -11.64 -7.70 -20.12
C LYS A 205 -10.88 -6.44 -19.69
N PHE A 206 -9.73 -6.14 -20.33
CA PHE A 206 -8.76 -5.15 -19.84
C PHE A 206 -8.37 -5.39 -18.37
N GLN A 207 -8.24 -6.65 -17.98
CA GLN A 207 -8.03 -7.08 -16.61
C GLN A 207 -7.06 -8.26 -16.58
N ILE A 208 -6.11 -8.24 -15.65
CA ILE A 208 -5.26 -9.37 -15.30
C ILE A 208 -5.58 -9.76 -13.86
N ASP A 209 -5.97 -11.01 -13.66
CA ASP A 209 -6.36 -11.57 -12.36
C ASP A 209 -5.17 -12.02 -11.50
N ASP A 210 -3.97 -12.11 -12.09
CA ASP A 210 -2.73 -12.41 -11.37
C ASP A 210 -2.42 -11.31 -10.35
N THR A 211 -1.77 -11.69 -9.25
CA THR A 211 -1.18 -10.74 -8.31
C THR A 211 0.01 -10.05 -8.97
N PHE A 212 0.05 -8.72 -8.87
CA PHE A 212 1.20 -7.91 -9.21
C PHE A 212 1.94 -7.52 -7.96
N THR A 213 3.23 -7.40 -8.12
CA THR A 213 4.11 -6.92 -7.08
C THR A 213 4.80 -5.64 -7.56
N TRP A 214 4.71 -4.57 -6.78
CA TRP A 214 5.25 -3.27 -7.14
C TRP A 214 5.79 -2.49 -5.94
N ASP A 215 6.63 -1.50 -6.20
CA ASP A 215 7.11 -0.51 -5.22
C ASP A 215 7.77 0.68 -5.96
N PHE A 216 7.95 1.80 -5.27
CA PHE A 216 8.72 2.92 -5.80
C PHE A 216 10.17 2.53 -6.02
N VAL A 217 10.73 2.95 -7.15
CA VAL A 217 12.17 2.86 -7.40
C VAL A 217 12.85 3.84 -6.45
N GLY A 218 13.57 3.32 -5.46
CA GLY A 218 14.42 4.14 -4.59
C GLY A 218 15.44 4.91 -5.44
N GLY A 219 15.82 6.11 -4.99
CA GLY A 219 16.87 6.92 -5.61
C GLY A 219 18.24 6.29 -5.40
N GLU A 220 18.47 5.14 -6.02
CA GLU A 220 19.73 4.45 -6.32
C GLU A 220 19.39 3.04 -6.81
N GLY A 221 19.02 2.92 -8.09
CA GLY A 221 19.29 1.81 -9.03
C GLY A 221 19.33 0.34 -8.58
N GLY A 222 18.77 -0.04 -7.43
CA GLY A 222 18.70 -1.41 -6.99
C GLY A 222 17.63 -2.13 -7.80
N ASN A 223 18.04 -2.87 -8.83
CA ASN A 223 17.15 -3.79 -9.53
C ASN A 223 16.42 -4.66 -8.51
N PRO A 224 15.09 -4.81 -8.61
CA PRO A 224 14.38 -5.83 -7.84
C PRO A 224 14.90 -7.20 -8.31
N VAL A 225 15.68 -7.87 -7.46
CA VAL A 225 16.10 -9.27 -7.65
C VAL A 225 15.00 -10.23 -7.21
#